data_AF-A0A1G2Y1H9-F1
#
_entry.id   AF-A0A1G2Y1H9-F1
#
_cell.length_a   1.000
_cell.length_b   1.000
_cell.length_c   1.000
_cell.angle_alpha   90.00
_cell.angle_beta   90.00
_cell.angle_gamma   90.00
#
_symmetry.space_group_name_H-M   'P 1'
#
loop_
_entity.id
_entity.type
_entity.pdbx_description
1 polymer ?
#
loop_
_entity_poly.entity_id
_entity_poly.type
_entity_poly.pdbx_seq_one_letter_code
_entity_poly.pdbx_strand_id
1 'polypeptide(L)'
;MIFVFALVANAADYAPHDNDVFWVGGTGTWRTWTNWSDPAPGQWYIPGVVATNPYNDGSWAYNGNNGRAIIQSGTAQITSTSQPDGQVYMTCVGSISGANLDILSTSGELKLWNTYVGPNAGYSGTINQSGGTVKLRGTTRIGGDGNGAYNLSGGSLTVGEKDVTIGNVSGSTGQLTISGGTLLQTGSTFYLGYYGTGVINQTGGDVTFDLLRMGYRSTGDGGNVYSISGGTFQHNKYLGIYNDSTFKVVGSGAESIRIMQLNSSGEGAGSKLAVELDSIGSTLIEVYGDPDNGDPYIGGADLSYVTLFIDTLVDFDGVIGETYDILWSATTINTTGMSLVCLSDTMFSWDVVDYNGGELLQLTVIPEPATIILLSAGYLVLAVKRKK
;
A
#
# COMPACT_ATOMS: atom_id res chain seq x y z
N MET A 1 12.53 3.03 -37.85
CA MET A 1 11.69 4.16 -37.41
C MET A 1 10.67 3.59 -36.44
N ILE A 2 10.95 3.67 -35.14
CA ILE A 2 10.07 3.14 -34.09
C ILE A 2 9.07 4.25 -33.79
N PHE A 3 7.80 4.04 -34.12
CA PHE A 3 6.72 4.93 -33.71
C PHE A 3 6.42 4.64 -32.23
N VAL A 4 6.91 5.51 -31.35
CA VAL A 4 6.43 5.54 -29.96
C VAL A 4 5.05 6.19 -30.01
N PHE A 5 4.01 5.37 -29.97
CA PHE A 5 2.67 5.87 -29.68
C PHE A 5 2.67 6.31 -28.21
N ALA A 6 2.86 7.60 -27.96
CA ALA A 6 2.51 8.19 -26.69
C ALA A 6 0.99 8.08 -26.54
N LEU A 7 0.54 7.03 -25.85
CA LEU A 7 -0.84 6.94 -25.40
C LEU A 7 -1.00 8.08 -24.38
N VAL A 8 -1.55 9.21 -24.82
CA VAL A 8 -2.00 10.25 -23.90
C VAL A 8 -3.17 9.64 -23.14
N ALA A 9 -2.87 9.03 -22.00
CA ALA A 9 -3.90 8.68 -21.04
C ALA A 9 -4.65 9.97 -20.76
N ASN A 10 -5.96 9.99 -21.05
CA ASN A 10 -6.79 11.12 -20.67
C ASN A 10 -6.59 11.29 -19.16
N ALA A 11 -5.91 12.39 -18.78
CA ALA A 11 -5.92 12.88 -17.42
C ALA A 11 -7.37 12.80 -16.95
N ALA A 12 -7.60 12.23 -15.79
CA ALA A 12 -8.94 12.29 -15.24
C ALA A 12 -9.12 13.72 -14.77
N ASP A 13 -9.46 14.58 -15.73
CA ASP A 13 -9.56 16.01 -15.58
C ASP A 13 -10.43 16.29 -14.36
N TYR A 14 -9.81 16.82 -13.33
CA TYR A 14 -10.54 17.71 -12.45
C TYR A 14 -10.93 18.92 -13.30
N ALA A 15 -12.07 18.79 -14.00
CA ALA A 15 -12.73 19.94 -14.57
C ALA A 15 -13.31 20.75 -13.39
N PRO A 16 -13.00 22.05 -13.29
CA PRO A 16 -13.69 22.90 -12.33
C PRO A 16 -15.18 22.85 -12.60
N HIS A 17 -15.98 22.73 -11.55
CA HIS A 17 -17.44 22.85 -11.62
C HIS A 17 -17.87 24.11 -10.87
N ASP A 18 -19.02 24.66 -11.25
CA ASP A 18 -19.60 25.87 -10.63
C ASP A 18 -19.87 25.72 -9.11
N ASN A 19 -19.89 24.48 -8.60
CA ASN A 19 -20.10 24.16 -7.18
C ASN A 19 -18.80 23.89 -6.40
N ASP A 20 -17.64 24.22 -6.97
CA ASP A 20 -16.36 24.07 -6.28
C ASP A 20 -16.17 25.16 -5.24
N VAL A 21 -15.85 24.75 -4.01
CA VAL A 21 -15.50 25.66 -2.92
C VAL A 21 -14.03 25.44 -2.57
N PHE A 22 -13.24 26.51 -2.74
CA PHE A 22 -11.79 26.45 -2.59
C PHE A 22 -11.37 26.83 -1.18
N TRP A 23 -10.45 26.07 -0.59
CA TRP A 23 -9.76 26.50 0.61
C TRP A 23 -8.70 27.54 0.24
N VAL A 24 -8.96 28.78 0.62
CA VAL A 24 -8.12 29.96 0.36
C VAL A 24 -7.39 30.46 1.61
N GLY A 25 -7.69 29.88 2.77
CA GLY A 25 -7.06 30.24 4.04
C GLY A 25 -5.71 29.54 4.28
N GLY A 26 -4.97 30.01 5.29
CA GLY A 26 -3.80 29.32 5.82
C GLY A 26 -4.17 28.03 6.57
N THR A 27 -3.62 27.84 7.77
CA THR A 27 -4.06 26.75 8.65
C THR A 27 -5.33 27.13 9.39
N GLY A 28 -6.35 26.27 9.38
CA GLY A 28 -7.56 26.52 10.17
C GLY A 28 -8.57 25.38 10.13
N THR A 29 -9.63 25.52 10.92
CA THR A 29 -10.65 24.45 11.05
C THR A 29 -11.60 24.47 9.86
N TRP A 30 -12.10 23.29 9.46
CA TRP A 30 -13.02 23.10 8.33
C TRP A 30 -14.25 24.01 8.37
N ARG A 31 -14.76 24.34 9.57
CA ARG A 31 -15.92 25.24 9.75
C ARG A 31 -15.57 26.74 9.77
N THR A 32 -14.30 27.11 9.57
CA THR A 32 -13.88 28.52 9.51
C THR A 32 -14.25 29.12 8.16
N TRP A 33 -15.36 29.85 8.13
CA TRP A 33 -15.97 30.41 6.92
C TRP A 33 -15.00 31.26 6.08
N THR A 34 -14.16 32.06 6.73
CA THR A 34 -13.20 32.96 6.06
C THR A 34 -12.09 32.22 5.32
N ASN A 35 -11.95 30.91 5.50
CA ASN A 35 -10.95 30.10 4.82
C ASN A 35 -11.48 29.43 3.56
N TRP A 36 -12.79 29.51 3.28
CA TRP A 36 -13.39 29.05 2.05
C TRP A 36 -13.68 30.23 1.14
N SER A 37 -13.41 30.09 -0.16
CA SER A 37 -13.83 31.06 -1.17
C SER A 37 -15.35 31.13 -1.21
N ASP A 38 -15.92 32.32 -1.31
CA ASP A 38 -17.35 32.46 -1.58
C ASP A 38 -17.61 31.91 -3.00
N PRO A 39 -18.45 30.88 -3.16
CA PRO A 39 -18.98 30.53 -4.47
C PRO A 39 -19.82 31.69 -5.04
N ALA A 40 -20.33 31.54 -6.27
CA ALA A 40 -21.21 32.54 -6.86
C ALA A 40 -22.38 32.91 -5.90
N PRO A 41 -22.85 34.18 -5.89
CA PRO A 41 -23.84 34.64 -4.92
C PRO A 41 -25.07 33.75 -4.86
N GLY A 42 -25.35 33.18 -3.68
CA GLY A 42 -26.58 32.45 -3.39
C GLY A 42 -26.46 30.92 -3.31
N GLN A 43 -25.27 30.33 -3.41
CA GLN A 43 -25.14 28.87 -3.35
C GLN A 43 -23.86 28.45 -2.64
N TRP A 44 -23.98 27.84 -1.44
CA TRP A 44 -22.96 27.10 -0.69
C TRP A 44 -21.92 27.94 0.08
N TYR A 45 -21.40 27.41 1.19
CA TYR A 45 -20.32 28.10 1.92
C TYR A 45 -19.29 27.14 2.55
N ILE A 46 -19.71 25.96 3.02
CA ILE A 46 -18.79 24.97 3.60
C ILE A 46 -19.18 23.57 3.12
N PRO A 47 -18.29 22.84 2.42
CA PRO A 47 -18.60 21.50 1.92
C PRO A 47 -18.99 20.54 3.05
N GLY A 48 -20.10 19.82 2.85
CA GLY A 48 -20.62 18.82 3.78
C GLY A 48 -21.31 19.37 5.04
N VAL A 49 -21.65 20.66 5.11
CA VAL A 49 -22.49 21.22 6.19
C VAL A 49 -23.97 21.22 5.79
N VAL A 50 -24.80 20.55 6.59
CA VAL A 50 -26.19 20.16 6.32
C VAL A 50 -27.14 20.79 7.34
N ALA A 51 -26.82 20.75 8.64
CA ALA A 51 -27.76 21.14 9.70
C ALA A 51 -28.16 22.62 9.66
N THR A 52 -27.29 23.48 9.15
CA THR A 52 -27.54 24.93 8.99
C THR A 52 -27.72 25.33 7.54
N ASN A 53 -27.85 24.38 6.62
CA ASN A 53 -28.05 24.68 5.20
C ASN A 53 -29.55 24.94 4.94
N PRO A 54 -29.96 26.17 4.60
CA PRO A 54 -31.36 26.47 4.26
C PRO A 54 -31.87 25.76 3.00
N TYR A 55 -30.96 25.21 2.18
CA TYR A 55 -31.28 24.46 0.96
C TYR A 55 -31.25 22.94 1.15
N ASN A 56 -31.06 22.46 2.37
CA ASN A 56 -31.15 21.03 2.65
C ASN A 56 -32.62 20.59 2.62
N ASP A 57 -33.02 19.89 1.56
CA ASP A 57 -34.39 19.37 1.37
C ASP A 57 -34.64 18.04 2.11
N GLY A 58 -33.64 17.53 2.84
CA GLY A 58 -33.73 16.29 3.61
C GLY A 58 -33.66 15.01 2.76
N SER A 59 -33.55 15.11 1.43
CA SER A 59 -33.41 13.95 0.57
C SER A 59 -31.97 13.42 0.57
N TRP A 60 -31.80 12.14 0.88
CA TRP A 60 -30.49 11.47 0.99
C TRP A 60 -29.62 11.56 -0.28
N ALA A 61 -30.24 11.74 -1.46
CA ALA A 61 -29.54 11.94 -2.71
C ALA A 61 -28.87 13.34 -2.82
N TYR A 62 -29.35 14.32 -2.05
CA TYR A 62 -28.85 15.70 -2.01
C TYR A 62 -28.27 16.13 -0.65
N ASN A 63 -28.34 15.31 0.40
CA ASN A 63 -27.77 15.58 1.73
C ASN A 63 -26.22 15.71 1.74
N GLY A 64 -25.54 15.62 0.60
CA GLY A 64 -24.12 15.97 0.43
C GLY A 64 -23.88 17.32 -0.23
N ASN A 65 -24.93 18.11 -0.49
CA ASN A 65 -24.90 19.43 -1.14
C ASN A 65 -24.11 19.49 -2.47
N ASN A 66 -23.77 18.35 -3.09
CA ASN A 66 -22.70 18.25 -4.10
C ASN A 66 -21.41 19.02 -3.71
N GLY A 67 -21.15 19.19 -2.41
CA GLY A 67 -20.06 20.02 -1.93
C GLY A 67 -18.72 19.44 -2.38
N ARG A 68 -18.06 20.14 -3.29
CA ARG A 68 -16.72 19.82 -3.80
C ARG A 68 -15.73 20.70 -3.04
N ALA A 69 -15.02 20.09 -2.09
CA ALA A 69 -13.99 20.74 -1.30
C ALA A 69 -12.65 20.69 -2.03
N ILE A 70 -12.11 21.85 -2.39
CA ILE A 70 -10.88 21.95 -3.17
C ILE A 70 -9.80 22.65 -2.33
N ILE A 71 -8.88 21.88 -1.77
CA ILE A 71 -7.81 22.38 -0.89
C ILE A 71 -6.54 22.54 -1.72
N GLN A 72 -6.25 23.77 -2.15
CA GLN A 72 -5.12 24.11 -3.02
C GLN A 72 -3.96 24.80 -2.30
N SER A 73 -4.14 25.21 -1.04
CA SER A 73 -3.06 25.78 -0.23
C SER A 73 -3.36 25.58 1.25
N GLY A 74 -2.38 25.85 2.10
CA GLY A 74 -2.56 25.82 3.55
C GLY A 74 -2.93 24.43 4.09
N THR A 75 -3.63 24.43 5.22
CA THR A 75 -4.02 23.22 5.93
C THR A 75 -5.44 23.36 6.46
N ALA A 76 -6.38 22.60 5.89
CA ALA A 76 -7.72 22.46 6.42
C ALA A 76 -7.72 21.41 7.54
N GLN A 77 -8.35 21.70 8.68
CA GLN A 77 -8.36 20.81 9.84
C GLN A 77 -9.78 20.36 10.22
N ILE A 78 -10.00 19.06 10.26
CA ILE A 78 -11.22 18.44 10.76
C ILE A 78 -11.00 17.99 12.21
N THR A 79 -11.82 18.54 13.11
CA THR A 79 -11.90 18.18 14.52
C THR A 79 -13.32 17.72 14.83
N SER A 80 -13.54 17.16 16.04
CA SER A 80 -14.87 16.75 16.49
C SER A 80 -15.91 17.87 16.45
N THR A 81 -15.50 19.14 16.56
CA THR A 81 -16.37 20.33 16.52
C THR A 81 -16.43 21.00 15.14
N SER A 82 -15.45 20.77 14.27
CA SER A 82 -15.43 21.30 12.89
C SER A 82 -15.85 20.28 11.83
N GLN A 83 -16.19 19.05 12.23
CA GLN A 83 -16.57 18.01 11.28
C GLN A 83 -17.74 18.45 10.37
N PRO A 84 -17.68 18.15 9.07
CA PRO A 84 -18.87 18.06 8.23
C PRO A 84 -19.93 17.16 8.90
N ASP A 85 -21.15 17.65 9.02
CA ASP A 85 -22.27 16.86 9.56
C ASP A 85 -22.99 16.06 8.46
N GLY A 86 -22.65 16.30 7.19
CA GLY A 86 -23.03 15.51 6.02
C GLY A 86 -21.85 14.89 5.29
N GLN A 87 -22.16 14.29 4.14
CA GLN A 87 -21.16 13.72 3.23
C GLN A 87 -20.54 14.83 2.38
N VAL A 88 -19.22 14.80 2.21
CA VAL A 88 -18.53 15.64 1.21
C VAL A 88 -18.48 14.87 -0.11
N TYR A 89 -19.07 15.44 -1.17
CA TYR A 89 -19.19 14.75 -2.46
C TYR A 89 -17.83 14.55 -3.14
N MET A 90 -16.96 15.54 -3.04
CA MET A 90 -15.60 15.42 -3.56
C MET A 90 -14.63 16.19 -2.69
N THR A 91 -13.49 15.58 -2.40
CA THR A 91 -12.38 16.23 -1.70
C THR A 91 -11.15 16.14 -2.57
N CYS A 92 -10.68 17.29 -3.05
CA CYS A 92 -9.41 17.41 -3.76
C CYS A 92 -8.39 18.07 -2.83
N VAL A 93 -7.25 17.44 -2.62
CA VAL A 93 -6.14 17.99 -1.84
C VAL A 93 -4.92 18.06 -2.73
N GLY A 94 -4.50 19.28 -3.05
CA GLY A 94 -3.20 19.53 -3.65
C GLY A 94 -3.15 20.67 -4.66
N SER A 95 -1.95 21.18 -4.85
CA SER A 95 -1.57 22.20 -5.84
C SER A 95 -0.08 22.11 -6.15
N ILE A 96 0.41 22.96 -7.05
CA ILE A 96 1.85 23.08 -7.33
C ILE A 96 2.66 23.40 -6.07
N SER A 97 2.10 24.16 -5.12
CA SER A 97 2.76 24.52 -3.86
C SER A 97 2.53 23.53 -2.72
N GLY A 98 1.72 22.50 -2.93
CA GLY A 98 1.26 21.61 -1.87
C GLY A 98 0.01 22.12 -1.16
N ALA A 99 -0.74 21.20 -0.57
CA ALA A 99 -1.86 21.51 0.31
C ALA A 99 -2.12 20.34 1.27
N ASN A 100 -2.72 20.62 2.43
CA ASN A 100 -2.93 19.60 3.45
C ASN A 100 -4.38 19.53 3.95
N LEU A 101 -4.82 18.34 4.30
CA LEU A 101 -6.02 18.08 5.09
C LEU A 101 -5.63 17.27 6.33
N ASP A 102 -5.78 17.86 7.51
CA ASP A 102 -5.56 17.17 8.78
C ASP A 102 -6.90 16.70 9.35
N ILE A 103 -7.03 15.41 9.61
CA ILE A 103 -8.18 14.78 10.28
C ILE A 103 -7.71 14.40 11.69
N LEU A 104 -7.96 15.31 12.63
CA LEU A 104 -7.45 15.22 14.00
C LEU A 104 -8.38 14.41 14.91
N SER A 105 -9.69 14.61 14.74
CA SER A 105 -10.74 13.88 15.44
C SER A 105 -12.07 14.07 14.73
N THR A 106 -13.01 13.16 14.96
CA THR A 106 -14.39 13.26 14.46
C THR A 106 -15.35 12.96 15.62
N SER A 107 -16.52 13.59 15.65
CA SER A 107 -17.60 13.28 16.61
C SER A 107 -18.49 12.13 16.13
N GLY A 108 -18.33 11.72 14.86
CA GLY A 108 -18.93 10.53 14.26
C GLY A 108 -18.13 10.08 13.04
N GLU A 109 -18.79 9.42 12.09
CA GLU A 109 -18.16 9.02 10.82
C GLU A 109 -18.05 10.22 9.85
N LEU A 110 -16.83 10.57 9.43
CA LEU A 110 -16.59 11.49 8.32
C LEU A 110 -16.73 10.73 7.00
N LYS A 111 -17.71 11.13 6.18
CA LYS A 111 -18.01 10.49 4.90
C LYS A 111 -17.47 11.34 3.75
N LEU A 112 -16.47 10.82 3.04
CA LEU A 112 -15.97 11.41 1.81
C LEU A 112 -16.37 10.49 0.66
N TRP A 113 -17.04 11.03 -0.36
CA TRP A 113 -17.40 10.23 -1.52
C TRP A 113 -16.19 10.08 -2.44
N ASN A 114 -15.89 11.04 -3.29
CA ASN A 114 -14.65 10.99 -4.09
C ASN A 114 -13.52 11.71 -3.36
N THR A 115 -12.33 11.10 -3.33
CA THR A 115 -11.14 11.69 -2.68
C THR A 115 -9.94 11.63 -3.62
N TYR A 116 -9.36 12.78 -3.92
CA TYR A 116 -8.21 12.92 -4.81
C TYR A 116 -7.09 13.67 -4.09
N VAL A 117 -5.92 13.06 -4.00
CA VAL A 117 -4.73 13.64 -3.36
C VAL A 117 -3.61 13.72 -4.40
N GLY A 118 -3.08 14.92 -4.64
CA GLY A 118 -2.24 15.18 -5.81
C GLY A 118 -3.00 14.90 -7.13
N PRO A 119 -4.13 15.58 -7.37
CA PRO A 119 -5.05 15.21 -8.45
C PRO A 119 -4.49 15.43 -9.86
N ASN A 120 -3.60 16.42 -10.06
CA ASN A 120 -3.10 16.82 -11.38
C ASN A 120 -1.57 16.70 -11.47
N ALA A 121 -1.04 16.60 -12.68
CA ALA A 121 0.41 16.61 -12.94
C ALA A 121 1.10 17.82 -12.29
N GLY A 122 2.21 17.57 -11.59
CA GLY A 122 2.96 18.58 -10.85
C GLY A 122 2.30 19.07 -9.55
N TYR A 123 1.09 18.60 -9.22
CA TYR A 123 0.45 18.95 -7.95
C TYR A 123 0.91 18.00 -6.86
N SER A 124 1.09 18.53 -5.65
CA SER A 124 1.32 17.76 -4.45
C SER A 124 0.21 17.99 -3.43
N GLY A 125 -0.19 16.96 -2.70
CA GLY A 125 -1.16 17.06 -1.62
C GLY A 125 -0.98 15.99 -0.57
N THR A 126 -1.42 16.28 0.66
CA THR A 126 -1.26 15.37 1.79
C THR A 126 -2.54 15.32 2.63
N ILE A 127 -2.97 14.11 3.02
CA ILE A 127 -3.96 13.92 4.08
C ILE A 127 -3.25 13.32 5.29
N ASN A 128 -3.42 13.93 6.46
CA ASN A 128 -2.91 13.40 7.73
C ASN A 128 -4.09 13.00 8.62
N GLN A 129 -4.28 11.70 8.83
CA GLN A 129 -5.28 11.18 9.76
C GLN A 129 -4.60 10.69 11.04
N SER A 130 -4.76 11.45 12.12
CA SER A 130 -4.27 11.09 13.46
C SER A 130 -5.37 10.58 14.39
N GLY A 131 -6.63 10.68 13.97
CA GLY A 131 -7.78 10.24 14.75
C GLY A 131 -9.08 10.20 13.94
N GLY A 132 -10.20 9.99 14.64
CA GLY A 132 -11.53 9.92 14.05
C GLY A 132 -11.81 8.67 13.22
N THR A 133 -13.04 8.57 12.71
CA THR A 133 -13.53 7.49 11.85
C THR A 133 -13.85 8.07 10.48
N VAL A 134 -13.10 7.66 9.46
CA VAL A 134 -13.21 8.15 8.08
C VAL A 134 -13.68 7.02 7.19
N LYS A 135 -14.68 7.31 6.35
CA LYS A 135 -15.20 6.37 5.35
C LYS A 135 -15.08 6.98 3.96
N LEU A 136 -14.28 6.35 3.10
CA LEU A 136 -14.13 6.71 1.68
C LEU A 136 -15.06 5.81 0.85
N ARG A 137 -16.09 6.41 0.26
CA ARG A 137 -17.20 5.68 -0.37
C ARG A 137 -17.13 5.62 -1.89
N GLY A 138 -16.58 6.66 -2.50
CA GLY A 138 -16.42 6.77 -3.94
C GLY A 138 -14.99 6.45 -4.36
N THR A 139 -14.64 6.89 -5.56
CA THR A 139 -13.30 6.69 -6.11
C THR A 139 -12.29 7.44 -5.25
N THR A 140 -11.25 6.72 -4.82
CA THR A 140 -10.14 7.31 -4.07
C THR A 140 -8.85 7.16 -4.87
N ARG A 141 -8.14 8.27 -5.08
CA ARG A 141 -6.83 8.28 -5.73
C ARG A 141 -5.83 9.07 -4.91
N ILE A 142 -4.75 8.41 -4.53
CA ILE A 142 -3.59 9.02 -3.88
C ILE A 142 -2.45 9.00 -4.89
N GLY A 143 -1.99 10.19 -5.30
CA GLY A 143 -1.19 10.32 -6.52
C GLY A 143 -2.08 10.05 -7.74
N GLY A 144 -3.04 10.95 -7.97
CA GLY A 144 -3.96 10.87 -9.11
C GLY A 144 -3.19 11.00 -10.42
N ASP A 145 -2.81 12.23 -10.75
CA ASP A 145 -1.89 12.53 -11.84
C ASP A 145 -0.59 13.21 -11.36
N GLY A 146 -0.53 13.59 -10.08
CA GLY A 146 0.63 14.19 -9.43
C GLY A 146 1.17 13.34 -8.28
N ASN A 147 1.60 14.02 -7.21
CA ASN A 147 2.16 13.41 -6.02
C ASN A 147 1.15 13.50 -4.87
N GLY A 148 0.64 12.37 -4.39
CA GLY A 148 -0.29 12.35 -3.26
C GLY A 148 0.25 11.54 -2.10
N ALA A 149 0.03 12.02 -0.89
CA ALA A 149 0.36 11.30 0.34
C ALA A 149 -0.84 11.17 1.27
N TYR A 150 -1.00 10.00 1.88
CA TYR A 150 -1.95 9.78 2.97
C TYR A 150 -1.20 9.19 4.15
N ASN A 151 -1.24 9.84 5.31
CA ASN A 151 -0.59 9.39 6.53
C ASN A 151 -1.65 8.98 7.55
N LEU A 152 -1.73 7.68 7.85
CA LEU A 152 -2.60 7.12 8.89
C LEU A 152 -1.74 6.80 10.12
N SER A 153 -1.86 7.64 11.16
CA SER A 153 -1.15 7.44 12.43
C SER A 153 -2.10 7.10 13.59
N GLY A 154 -3.42 7.19 13.37
CA GLY A 154 -4.44 6.86 14.36
C GLY A 154 -5.85 6.95 13.78
N GLY A 155 -6.84 6.50 14.55
CA GLY A 155 -8.24 6.45 14.11
C GLY A 155 -8.56 5.21 13.27
N SER A 156 -9.67 5.28 12.52
CA SER A 156 -10.12 4.22 11.62
C SER A 156 -10.39 4.76 10.23
N LEU A 157 -9.85 4.10 9.21
CA LEU A 157 -10.06 4.38 7.79
C LEU A 157 -10.74 3.17 7.15
N THR A 158 -11.99 3.34 6.73
CA THR A 158 -12.70 2.32 5.95
C THR A 158 -12.80 2.76 4.50
N VAL A 159 -12.36 1.88 3.59
CA VAL A 159 -12.49 2.05 2.15
C VAL A 159 -13.16 0.80 1.56
N GLY A 160 -13.81 0.91 0.40
CA GLY A 160 -14.33 -0.32 -0.20
C GLY A 160 -15.56 -0.26 -1.09
N GLU A 161 -16.35 0.81 -1.04
CA GLU A 161 -17.53 0.93 -1.90
C GLU A 161 -17.16 1.10 -3.40
N LYS A 162 -15.95 1.58 -3.70
CA LYS A 162 -15.32 1.69 -5.03
C LYS A 162 -13.82 1.48 -4.94
N ASP A 163 -13.20 1.25 -6.10
CA ASP A 163 -11.76 1.04 -6.22
C ASP A 163 -10.96 2.20 -5.62
N VAL A 164 -9.88 1.82 -4.94
CA VAL A 164 -8.87 2.72 -4.40
C VAL A 164 -7.59 2.54 -5.19
N THR A 165 -6.91 3.63 -5.50
CA THR A 165 -5.66 3.60 -6.26
C THR A 165 -4.60 4.46 -5.61
N ILE A 166 -3.41 3.89 -5.43
CA ILE A 166 -2.20 4.59 -5.04
C ILE A 166 -1.25 4.59 -6.23
N GLY A 167 -0.95 5.76 -6.81
CA GLY A 167 -0.19 5.86 -8.07
C GLY A 167 -1.04 5.47 -9.28
N ASN A 168 -1.92 6.37 -9.72
CA ASN A 168 -2.98 6.06 -10.68
C ASN A 168 -2.52 6.10 -12.15
N VAL A 169 -1.84 7.17 -12.58
CA VAL A 169 -1.34 7.32 -13.97
C VAL A 169 0.18 7.28 -14.06
N SER A 170 0.72 7.01 -15.24
CA SER A 170 2.18 7.06 -15.48
C SER A 170 2.77 8.42 -15.09
N GLY A 171 3.89 8.41 -14.37
CA GLY A 171 4.54 9.60 -13.81
C GLY A 171 3.94 10.14 -12.51
N SER A 172 2.77 9.65 -12.07
CA SER A 172 2.21 9.97 -10.75
C SER A 172 2.82 9.11 -9.65
N THR A 173 2.94 9.68 -8.44
CA THR A 173 3.40 8.95 -7.25
C THR A 173 2.35 9.05 -6.15
N GLY A 174 1.84 7.90 -5.72
CA GLY A 174 1.00 7.79 -4.54
C GLY A 174 1.76 7.18 -3.38
N GLN A 175 1.58 7.72 -2.19
CA GLN A 175 2.14 7.18 -0.95
C GLN A 175 1.08 7.04 0.13
N LEU A 176 1.01 5.88 0.78
CA LEU A 176 0.25 5.66 2.00
C LEU A 176 1.19 5.18 3.11
N THR A 177 1.29 5.97 4.18
CA THR A 177 2.07 5.62 5.37
C THR A 177 1.13 5.23 6.49
N ILE A 178 1.35 4.07 7.10
CA ILE A 178 0.54 3.52 8.19
C ILE A 178 1.47 3.29 9.39
N SER A 179 1.34 4.14 10.40
CA SER A 179 2.13 4.05 11.64
C SER A 179 1.29 3.72 12.86
N GLY A 180 -0.04 3.68 12.69
CA GLY A 180 -1.02 3.34 13.73
C GLY A 180 -2.43 3.35 13.16
N GLY A 181 -3.44 3.16 14.01
CA GLY A 181 -4.84 3.12 13.60
C GLY A 181 -5.25 1.83 12.89
N THR A 182 -6.45 1.84 12.29
CA THR A 182 -7.03 0.71 11.54
C THR A 182 -7.32 1.11 10.11
N LEU A 183 -6.90 0.31 9.13
CA LEU A 183 -7.31 0.39 7.74
C LEU A 183 -8.11 -0.87 7.38
N LEU A 184 -9.37 -0.67 7.01
CA LEU A 184 -10.25 -1.75 6.54
C LEU A 184 -10.66 -1.48 5.10
N GLN A 185 -10.18 -2.32 4.18
CA GLN A 185 -10.60 -2.35 2.79
C GLN A 185 -11.48 -3.57 2.53
N THR A 186 -12.74 -3.34 2.14
CA THR A 186 -13.69 -4.43 1.82
C THR A 186 -14.35 -4.23 0.46
N GLY A 187 -14.84 -5.31 -0.16
CA GLY A 187 -15.75 -5.22 -1.32
C GLY A 187 -15.12 -4.97 -2.71
N SER A 188 -14.36 -3.89 -2.89
CA SER A 188 -13.74 -3.49 -4.19
C SER A 188 -12.25 -3.80 -4.28
N THR A 189 -11.56 -3.36 -5.35
CA THR A 189 -10.12 -3.60 -5.51
C THR A 189 -9.30 -2.45 -4.97
N PHE A 190 -8.25 -2.77 -4.21
CA PHE A 190 -7.20 -1.83 -3.86
C PHE A 190 -6.01 -2.00 -4.81
N TYR A 191 -5.70 -0.97 -5.59
CA TYR A 191 -4.57 -0.97 -6.51
C TYR A 191 -3.40 -0.20 -5.93
N LEU A 192 -2.25 -0.86 -5.85
CA LEU A 192 -0.97 -0.25 -5.52
C LEU A 192 -0.12 -0.18 -6.80
N GLY A 193 0.00 1.00 -7.39
CA GLY A 193 0.65 1.20 -8.68
C GLY A 193 -0.18 0.67 -9.84
N TYR A 194 -1.21 1.43 -10.24
CA TYR A 194 -2.06 1.04 -11.36
C TYR A 194 -1.35 1.28 -12.69
N TYR A 195 -1.16 2.55 -13.09
CA TYR A 195 -0.20 2.91 -14.14
C TYR A 195 0.98 3.73 -13.61
N GLY A 196 0.88 4.27 -12.38
CA GLY A 196 1.92 5.06 -11.75
C GLY A 196 2.76 4.27 -10.75
N THR A 197 3.43 5.00 -9.87
CA THR A 197 4.21 4.45 -8.75
C THR A 197 3.39 4.52 -7.47
N GLY A 198 3.13 3.36 -6.87
CA GLY A 198 2.43 3.27 -5.59
C GLY A 198 3.33 2.73 -4.48
N VAL A 199 3.39 3.44 -3.35
CA VAL A 199 4.16 3.03 -2.18
C VAL A 199 3.26 2.93 -0.94
N ILE A 200 3.31 1.79 -0.25
CA ILE A 200 2.77 1.63 1.09
C ILE A 200 3.92 1.34 2.06
N ASN A 201 3.98 2.10 3.16
CA ASN A 201 4.89 1.86 4.27
C ASN A 201 4.10 1.62 5.55
N GLN A 202 4.09 0.39 6.05
CA GLN A 202 3.43 0.01 7.29
C GLN A 202 4.47 -0.25 8.39
N THR A 203 4.52 0.63 9.39
CA THR A 203 5.39 0.50 10.57
C THR A 203 4.59 0.22 11.86
N GLY A 204 3.26 0.19 11.77
CA GLY A 204 2.34 -0.10 12.86
C GLY A 204 0.89 -0.16 12.37
N GLY A 205 -0.06 -0.25 13.29
CA GLY A 205 -1.49 -0.29 12.98
C GLY A 205 -1.98 -1.62 12.42
N ASP A 206 -3.30 -1.72 12.27
CA ASP A 206 -3.98 -2.92 11.80
C ASP A 206 -4.54 -2.73 10.40
N VAL A 207 -4.10 -3.56 9.45
CA VAL A 207 -4.46 -3.44 8.05
C VAL A 207 -5.17 -4.70 7.59
N THR A 208 -6.36 -4.55 7.02
CA THR A 208 -7.12 -5.63 6.41
C THR A 208 -7.51 -5.27 4.98
N PHE A 209 -7.11 -6.11 4.03
CA PHE A 209 -7.54 -6.04 2.64
C PHE A 209 -8.41 -7.23 2.28
N ASP A 210 -9.50 -6.99 1.57
CA ASP A 210 -10.17 -8.04 0.82
C ASP A 210 -9.40 -8.36 -0.46
N LEU A 211 -8.98 -7.34 -1.22
CA LEU A 211 -8.35 -7.52 -2.52
C LEU A 211 -7.32 -6.44 -2.78
N LEU A 212 -6.03 -6.80 -2.65
CA LEU A 212 -4.89 -5.96 -2.96
C LEU A 212 -4.19 -6.45 -4.23
N ARG A 213 -4.03 -5.57 -5.21
CA ARG A 213 -3.27 -5.81 -6.44
C ARG A 213 -2.15 -4.80 -6.59
N MET A 214 -0.92 -5.30 -6.63
CA MET A 214 0.28 -4.50 -6.77
C MET A 214 0.78 -4.56 -8.22
N GLY A 215 1.05 -3.40 -8.81
CA GLY A 215 1.56 -3.28 -10.19
C GLY A 215 0.58 -3.67 -11.27
N TYR A 216 -0.72 -3.72 -10.98
CA TYR A 216 -1.70 -4.16 -11.97
C TYR A 216 -1.83 -3.13 -13.11
N ARG A 217 -1.44 -3.53 -14.32
CA ARG A 217 -1.30 -2.70 -15.54
C ARG A 217 -0.18 -1.66 -15.51
N SER A 218 0.77 -1.78 -14.57
CA SER A 218 1.91 -0.87 -14.52
C SER A 218 2.78 -1.05 -15.77
N THR A 219 3.20 0.05 -16.38
CA THR A 219 4.00 0.03 -17.61
C THR A 219 5.50 -0.14 -17.38
N GLY A 220 5.93 -0.51 -16.17
CA GLY A 220 7.27 -1.06 -15.94
C GLY A 220 8.29 -0.19 -15.20
N ASP A 221 7.88 0.83 -14.45
CA ASP A 221 8.87 1.66 -13.71
C ASP A 221 9.32 1.05 -12.36
N GLY A 222 8.94 -0.20 -12.05
CA GLY A 222 9.52 -1.00 -10.95
C GLY A 222 9.43 -0.43 -9.53
N GLY A 223 8.66 0.65 -9.33
CA GLY A 223 8.63 1.41 -8.07
C GLY A 223 7.50 1.04 -7.11
N ASN A 224 6.70 0.02 -7.42
CA ASN A 224 5.54 -0.33 -6.61
C ASN A 224 5.99 -1.19 -5.42
N VAL A 225 5.88 -0.63 -4.21
CA VAL A 225 6.41 -1.29 -3.01
C VAL A 225 5.36 -1.26 -1.91
N TYR A 226 5.06 -2.42 -1.35
CA TYR A 226 4.43 -2.54 -0.05
C TYR A 226 5.49 -3.01 0.93
N SER A 227 5.83 -2.20 1.92
CA SER A 227 6.78 -2.57 2.98
C SER A 227 6.07 -2.67 4.32
N ILE A 228 6.29 -3.76 5.05
CA ILE A 228 5.81 -3.95 6.42
C ILE A 228 6.98 -4.20 7.38
N SER A 229 7.01 -3.45 8.49
CA SER A 229 7.98 -3.61 9.58
C SER A 229 7.33 -3.59 10.97
N GLY A 230 6.00 -3.51 11.04
CA GLY A 230 5.24 -3.39 12.30
C GLY A 230 3.73 -3.51 12.10
N GLY A 231 3.00 -3.80 13.18
CA GLY A 231 1.53 -3.93 13.16
C GLY A 231 1.03 -5.26 12.60
N THR A 232 -0.25 -5.32 12.22
CA THR A 232 -0.89 -6.52 11.64
C THR A 232 -1.25 -6.31 10.16
N PHE A 233 -1.05 -7.35 9.36
CA PHE A 233 -1.50 -7.40 7.97
C PHE A 233 -2.34 -8.64 7.74
N GLN A 234 -3.60 -8.43 7.35
CA GLN A 234 -4.54 -9.49 7.01
C GLN A 234 -5.04 -9.30 5.57
N HIS A 235 -4.96 -10.34 4.76
CA HIS A 235 -5.50 -10.36 3.41
C HIS A 235 -6.52 -11.48 3.27
N ASN A 236 -7.79 -11.12 3.13
CA ASN A 236 -8.93 -12.05 3.18
C ASN A 236 -9.29 -12.69 1.84
N LYS A 237 -8.71 -12.23 0.73
CA LYS A 237 -8.81 -12.94 -0.56
C LYS A 237 -7.43 -13.13 -1.17
N TYR A 238 -7.24 -12.73 -2.40
CA TYR A 238 -5.98 -12.90 -3.10
C TYR A 238 -5.08 -11.64 -3.05
N LEU A 239 -3.83 -11.81 -2.60
CA LEU A 239 -2.78 -10.80 -2.72
C LEU A 239 -2.06 -10.98 -4.05
N GLY A 240 -2.09 -9.93 -4.87
CA GLY A 240 -1.45 -9.88 -6.17
C GLY A 240 -0.15 -9.12 -6.22
N ILE A 241 0.90 -9.75 -6.74
CA ILE A 241 2.16 -9.09 -7.02
C ILE A 241 2.47 -9.20 -8.52
N TYR A 242 2.46 -8.07 -9.24
CA TYR A 242 2.65 -8.01 -10.69
C TYR A 242 3.68 -6.96 -11.13
N ASN A 243 4.16 -7.07 -12.37
CA ASN A 243 4.92 -6.03 -13.08
C ASN A 243 6.00 -5.36 -12.22
N ASP A 244 7.01 -6.14 -11.80
CA ASP A 244 8.14 -5.68 -10.98
C ASP A 244 7.81 -5.15 -9.57
N SER A 245 6.57 -5.31 -9.09
CA SER A 245 6.18 -4.90 -7.75
C SER A 245 6.86 -5.72 -6.67
N THR A 246 7.06 -5.10 -5.50
CA THR A 246 7.73 -5.72 -4.35
C THR A 246 6.82 -5.71 -3.13
N PHE A 247 6.50 -6.90 -2.62
CA PHE A 247 6.02 -7.05 -1.25
C PHE A 247 7.23 -7.32 -0.35
N LYS A 248 7.47 -6.45 0.62
CA LYS A 248 8.68 -6.42 1.44
C LYS A 248 8.34 -6.59 2.93
N VAL A 249 8.98 -7.56 3.57
CA VAL A 249 8.96 -7.75 5.03
C VAL A 249 10.30 -7.29 5.60
N VAL A 250 10.28 -6.44 6.61
CA VAL A 250 11.47 -5.84 7.22
C VAL A 250 11.57 -6.25 8.68
N GLY A 251 12.52 -7.14 8.97
CA GLY A 251 12.76 -7.69 10.30
C GLY A 251 11.57 -8.45 10.87
N SER A 252 11.60 -8.68 12.18
CA SER A 252 10.59 -9.39 12.96
C SER A 252 9.61 -8.44 13.67
N GLY A 253 9.54 -7.17 13.26
CA GLY A 253 8.77 -6.14 13.96
C GLY A 253 7.26 -6.20 13.75
N ALA A 254 6.78 -6.87 12.69
CA ALA A 254 5.36 -7.05 12.44
C ALA A 254 4.78 -8.12 13.39
N GLU A 255 3.59 -7.85 13.93
CA GLU A 255 2.90 -8.74 14.86
C GLU A 255 2.32 -9.96 14.15
N SER A 256 1.79 -9.79 12.94
CA SER A 256 1.35 -10.89 12.07
C SER A 256 1.23 -10.48 10.62
N ILE A 257 1.49 -11.42 9.71
CA ILE A 257 1.27 -11.27 8.26
C ILE A 257 0.50 -12.51 7.80
N ARG A 258 -0.80 -12.33 7.51
CA ARG A 258 -1.70 -13.42 7.18
C ARG A 258 -2.36 -13.15 5.83
N ILE A 259 -2.23 -14.10 4.92
CA ILE A 259 -2.71 -13.98 3.55
C ILE A 259 -3.53 -15.22 3.21
N MET A 260 -4.72 -15.06 2.68
CA MET A 260 -5.51 -16.23 2.27
C MET A 260 -4.87 -16.91 1.05
N GLN A 261 -4.49 -16.12 0.05
CA GLN A 261 -3.81 -16.61 -1.15
C GLN A 261 -2.76 -15.60 -1.61
N LEU A 262 -1.52 -16.07 -1.80
CA LEU A 262 -0.43 -15.27 -2.37
C LEU A 262 -0.22 -15.70 -3.82
N ASN A 263 -0.33 -14.77 -4.76
CA ASN A 263 -0.20 -15.09 -6.18
C ASN A 263 0.64 -14.04 -6.92
N SER A 264 1.68 -14.53 -7.57
CA SER A 264 2.57 -13.78 -8.45
C SER A 264 2.45 -14.13 -9.94
N SER A 265 1.61 -15.09 -10.32
CA SER A 265 1.63 -15.72 -11.66
C SER A 265 0.85 -14.99 -12.75
N GLY A 266 0.42 -13.76 -12.52
CA GLY A 266 -0.29 -12.95 -13.53
C GLY A 266 0.62 -12.08 -14.39
N GLU A 267 0.01 -11.51 -15.44
CA GLU A 267 0.60 -10.64 -16.48
C GLU A 267 1.78 -9.78 -16.00
N GLY A 268 3.00 -10.18 -16.37
CA GLY A 268 4.24 -9.42 -16.14
C GLY A 268 5.32 -10.22 -15.43
N ALA A 269 6.51 -10.34 -16.04
CA ALA A 269 7.68 -10.89 -15.36
C ALA A 269 8.17 -9.93 -14.25
N GLY A 270 8.91 -10.46 -13.27
CA GLY A 270 9.72 -9.64 -12.35
C GLY A 270 9.12 -9.35 -10.98
N SER A 271 7.98 -9.92 -10.61
CA SER A 271 7.41 -9.81 -9.27
C SER A 271 8.43 -10.21 -8.18
N LYS A 272 8.43 -9.46 -7.06
CA LYS A 272 9.45 -9.59 -6.01
C LYS A 272 8.80 -9.86 -4.66
N LEU A 273 9.31 -10.85 -3.96
CA LEU A 273 9.14 -11.01 -2.53
C LEU A 273 10.47 -10.63 -1.88
N ALA A 274 10.48 -9.59 -1.06
CA ALA A 274 11.69 -9.12 -0.40
C ALA A 274 11.61 -9.33 1.10
N VAL A 275 12.69 -9.80 1.70
CA VAL A 275 12.79 -10.04 3.14
C VAL A 275 14.13 -9.50 3.65
N GLU A 276 14.08 -8.66 4.66
CA GLU A 276 15.26 -8.22 5.40
C GLU A 276 15.26 -8.91 6.77
N LEU A 277 16.32 -9.65 7.08
CA LEU A 277 16.44 -10.40 8.32
C LEU A 277 17.14 -9.56 9.40
N ASP A 278 16.57 -9.48 10.61
CA ASP A 278 17.25 -9.00 11.82
C ASP A 278 17.87 -10.16 12.61
N SER A 279 18.36 -9.88 13.83
CA SER A 279 18.92 -10.89 14.74
C SER A 279 17.98 -12.06 15.10
N ILE A 280 16.67 -11.92 14.86
CA ILE A 280 15.65 -12.96 15.12
C ILE A 280 15.12 -13.55 13.80
N GLY A 281 15.37 -12.88 12.67
CA GLY A 281 14.96 -13.29 11.33
C GLY A 281 13.94 -12.30 10.75
N SER A 282 12.81 -12.83 10.27
CA SER A 282 11.70 -12.00 9.78
C SER A 282 10.39 -12.44 10.39
N THR A 283 9.39 -11.56 10.38
CA THR A 283 8.01 -11.98 10.65
C THR A 283 7.58 -12.99 9.59
N LEU A 284 7.10 -14.17 10.03
CA LEU A 284 6.60 -15.23 9.17
C LEU A 284 5.40 -14.75 8.35
N ILE A 285 5.42 -15.03 7.04
CA ILE A 285 4.27 -14.86 6.16
C ILE A 285 3.41 -16.13 6.23
N GLU A 286 2.20 -16.03 6.77
CA GLU A 286 1.27 -17.15 6.85
C GLU A 286 0.27 -17.12 5.68
N VAL A 287 0.39 -18.06 4.74
CA VAL A 287 -0.57 -18.29 3.67
C VAL A 287 -1.55 -19.38 4.09
N TYR A 288 -2.70 -18.99 4.64
CA TYR A 288 -3.58 -19.92 5.37
C TYR A 288 -4.61 -20.65 4.50
N GLY A 289 -4.76 -20.24 3.24
CA GLY A 289 -5.70 -20.83 2.30
C GLY A 289 -7.17 -20.48 2.53
N ASP A 290 -8.00 -20.68 1.52
CA ASP A 290 -9.46 -20.61 1.67
C ASP A 290 -9.99 -21.97 2.15
N PRO A 291 -10.41 -22.11 3.42
CA PRO A 291 -10.88 -23.39 3.95
C PRO A 291 -12.19 -23.85 3.30
N ASP A 292 -12.95 -22.92 2.69
CA ASP A 292 -14.31 -23.19 2.22
C ASP A 292 -14.35 -23.54 0.71
N ASN A 293 -13.34 -23.18 -0.07
CA ASN A 293 -13.41 -23.23 -1.53
C ASN A 293 -12.93 -24.54 -2.16
N GLY A 294 -12.24 -25.41 -1.40
CA GLY A 294 -11.85 -26.77 -1.85
C GLY A 294 -10.94 -26.83 -3.09
N ASP A 295 -10.61 -25.70 -3.72
CA ASP A 295 -9.70 -25.60 -4.85
C ASP A 295 -8.26 -25.49 -4.32
N PRO A 296 -7.41 -26.51 -4.58
CA PRO A 296 -6.03 -26.52 -4.10
C PRO A 296 -5.17 -25.40 -4.70
N TYR A 297 -5.58 -24.78 -5.81
CA TYR A 297 -4.90 -23.65 -6.41
C TYR A 297 -5.34 -22.30 -5.82
N ILE A 298 -6.42 -22.28 -5.03
CA ILE A 298 -6.98 -21.06 -4.42
C ILE A 298 -6.48 -20.85 -2.98
N GLY A 299 -5.68 -21.76 -2.42
CA GLY A 299 -5.22 -21.67 -1.03
C GLY A 299 -3.71 -21.65 -0.79
N GLY A 300 -2.90 -21.62 -1.84
CA GLY A 300 -1.44 -21.74 -1.74
C GLY A 300 -0.67 -20.45 -1.94
N ALA A 301 0.65 -20.57 -1.82
CA ALA A 301 1.59 -19.53 -2.20
C ALA A 301 2.15 -19.85 -3.59
N ASP A 302 1.66 -19.17 -4.62
CA ASP A 302 2.25 -19.24 -5.94
C ASP A 302 3.37 -18.20 -6.03
N LEU A 303 4.61 -18.69 -5.98
CA LEU A 303 5.85 -17.92 -6.14
C LEU A 303 6.49 -18.17 -7.51
N SER A 304 5.71 -18.63 -8.49
CA SER A 304 6.22 -18.87 -9.83
C SER A 304 6.75 -17.57 -10.42
N TYR A 305 7.97 -17.64 -10.97
CA TYR A 305 8.68 -16.50 -11.57
C TYR A 305 8.92 -15.29 -10.63
N VAL A 306 8.85 -15.52 -9.31
CA VAL A 306 9.22 -14.51 -8.31
C VAL A 306 10.73 -14.45 -8.17
N THR A 307 11.25 -13.25 -8.01
CA THR A 307 12.59 -13.05 -7.45
C THR A 307 12.47 -12.87 -5.94
N LEU A 308 12.98 -13.84 -5.18
CA LEU A 308 13.12 -13.74 -3.73
C LEU A 308 14.39 -12.91 -3.43
N PHE A 309 14.19 -11.69 -2.96
CA PHE A 309 15.27 -10.81 -2.52
C PHE A 309 15.47 -10.97 -1.02
N ILE A 310 16.67 -11.37 -0.63
CA ILE A 310 17.06 -11.51 0.77
C ILE A 310 18.14 -10.48 1.08
N ASP A 311 17.92 -9.71 2.14
CA ASP A 311 18.90 -8.80 2.71
C ASP A 311 18.99 -9.04 4.22
N THR A 312 19.97 -8.40 4.86
CA THR A 312 20.19 -8.49 6.30
C THR A 312 20.28 -7.09 6.89
N LEU A 313 19.58 -6.88 8.00
CA LEU A 313 19.68 -5.66 8.78
C LEU A 313 21.02 -5.61 9.53
N VAL A 314 21.35 -4.43 10.04
CA VAL A 314 22.66 -4.15 10.66
C VAL A 314 22.98 -5.04 11.86
N ASP A 315 21.95 -5.58 12.52
CA ASP A 315 22.05 -6.43 13.70
C ASP A 315 21.97 -7.93 13.39
N PHE A 316 21.85 -8.32 12.12
CA PHE A 316 21.83 -9.73 11.73
C PHE A 316 23.17 -10.42 12.07
N ASP A 317 23.10 -11.52 12.80
CA ASP A 317 24.25 -12.28 13.30
C ASP A 317 24.20 -13.77 12.97
N GLY A 318 23.45 -14.14 11.93
CA GLY A 318 23.23 -15.53 11.54
C GLY A 318 24.51 -16.30 11.23
N VAL A 319 24.60 -17.53 11.72
CA VAL A 319 25.76 -18.40 11.50
C VAL A 319 25.49 -19.49 10.48
N ILE A 320 26.54 -20.00 9.83
CA ILE A 320 26.44 -21.07 8.83
C ILE A 320 25.66 -22.27 9.38
N GLY A 321 24.62 -22.67 8.65
CA GLY A 321 23.72 -23.77 9.01
C GLY A 321 22.48 -23.34 9.79
N GLU A 322 22.41 -22.10 10.28
CA GLU A 322 21.17 -21.57 10.86
C GLU A 322 20.11 -21.39 9.79
N THR A 323 18.86 -21.57 10.22
CA THR A 323 17.69 -21.58 9.37
C THR A 323 16.69 -20.51 9.77
N TYR A 324 16.06 -19.88 8.79
CA TYR A 324 15.07 -18.83 8.99
C TYR A 324 13.79 -19.13 8.22
N ASP A 325 12.66 -19.08 8.92
CA ASP A 325 11.34 -19.37 8.37
C ASP A 325 10.78 -18.11 7.71
N ILE A 326 10.47 -18.19 6.42
CA ILE A 326 10.08 -17.01 5.63
C ILE A 326 8.59 -17.00 5.35
N LEU A 327 8.11 -18.12 4.81
CA LEU A 327 6.72 -18.25 4.38
C LEU A 327 6.24 -19.66 4.69
N TRP A 328 5.15 -19.75 5.42
CA TRP A 328 4.40 -20.98 5.60
C TRP A 328 3.13 -20.93 4.77
N SER A 329 2.80 -22.04 4.12
CA SER A 329 1.55 -22.22 3.39
C SER A 329 0.81 -23.42 3.96
N ALA A 330 -0.49 -23.28 4.21
CA ALA A 330 -1.36 -24.38 4.61
C ALA A 330 -1.49 -25.45 3.50
N THR A 331 -1.11 -25.10 2.27
CA THR A 331 -1.12 -25.99 1.11
C THR A 331 0.25 -25.93 0.41
N THR A 332 0.31 -25.90 -0.92
CA THR A 332 1.55 -25.91 -1.68
C THR A 332 2.18 -24.51 -1.80
N ILE A 333 3.50 -24.47 -1.81
CA ILE A 333 4.36 -23.36 -2.22
C ILE A 333 4.93 -23.71 -3.60
N ASN A 334 4.38 -23.11 -4.65
CA ASN A 334 4.88 -23.32 -6.00
C ASN A 334 6.09 -22.41 -6.28
N THR A 335 7.28 -22.99 -6.37
CA THR A 335 8.55 -22.28 -6.61
C THR A 335 9.04 -22.39 -8.06
N THR A 336 8.18 -22.76 -9.00
CA THR A 336 8.56 -22.96 -10.41
C THR A 336 9.13 -21.67 -11.02
N GLY A 337 10.42 -21.70 -11.38
CA GLY A 337 11.09 -20.53 -11.94
C GLY A 337 11.39 -19.42 -10.93
N MET A 338 11.23 -19.69 -9.63
CA MET A 338 11.68 -18.79 -8.57
C MET A 338 13.20 -18.65 -8.63
N SER A 339 13.70 -17.44 -8.38
CA SER A 339 15.13 -17.16 -8.24
C SER A 339 15.43 -16.50 -6.91
N LEU A 340 16.64 -16.69 -6.39
CA LEU A 340 17.12 -16.08 -5.16
C LEU A 340 18.19 -15.04 -5.47
N VAL A 341 18.07 -13.86 -4.89
CA VAL A 341 19.08 -12.79 -4.92
C VAL A 341 19.40 -12.37 -3.48
N CYS A 342 20.64 -12.58 -3.05
CA CYS A 342 21.15 -12.06 -1.78
C CYS A 342 21.73 -10.67 -2.03
N LEU A 343 21.27 -9.67 -1.28
CA LEU A 343 21.71 -8.28 -1.37
C LEU A 343 22.81 -7.93 -0.36
N SER A 344 22.92 -8.71 0.72
CA SER A 344 24.01 -8.60 1.69
C SER A 344 25.17 -9.53 1.37
N ASP A 345 26.26 -9.39 2.14
CA ASP A 345 27.43 -10.28 2.07
C ASP A 345 27.11 -11.70 2.61
N THR A 346 26.03 -11.86 3.39
CA THR A 346 25.58 -13.15 3.87
C THR A 346 24.92 -13.94 2.75
N MET A 347 25.40 -15.16 2.53
CA MET A 347 24.86 -16.05 1.50
C MET A 347 23.83 -17.00 2.08
N PHE A 348 22.75 -17.21 1.33
CA PHE A 348 21.67 -18.11 1.69
C PHE A 348 21.43 -19.19 0.61
N SER A 349 21.00 -20.37 1.04
CA SER A 349 20.23 -21.30 0.21
C SER A 349 18.79 -21.31 0.68
N TRP A 350 17.87 -21.76 -0.16
CA TRP A 350 16.47 -21.93 0.20
C TRP A 350 16.02 -23.38 -0.04
N ASP A 351 15.03 -23.83 0.72
CA ASP A 351 14.34 -25.11 0.52
C ASP A 351 12.85 -24.98 0.89
N VAL A 352 12.03 -25.89 0.38
CA VAL A 352 10.63 -26.04 0.78
C VAL A 352 10.47 -27.36 1.49
N VAL A 353 10.05 -27.33 2.75
CA VAL A 353 9.94 -28.51 3.62
C VAL A 353 8.52 -28.71 4.11
N ASP A 354 8.12 -29.96 4.36
CA ASP A 354 6.84 -30.27 5.00
C ASP A 354 6.82 -29.75 6.45
N TYR A 355 5.80 -28.96 6.81
CA TYR A 355 5.70 -28.37 8.14
C TYR A 355 4.24 -28.17 8.59
N ASN A 356 3.87 -28.76 9.73
CA ASN A 356 2.56 -28.63 10.36
C ASN A 356 1.36 -28.91 9.44
N GLY A 357 1.49 -29.86 8.52
CA GLY A 357 0.43 -30.23 7.57
C GLY A 357 0.32 -29.30 6.35
N GLY A 358 1.28 -28.39 6.18
CA GLY A 358 1.49 -27.59 4.97
C GLY A 358 2.96 -27.61 4.55
N GLU A 359 3.39 -26.56 3.84
CA GLU A 359 4.77 -26.39 3.37
C GLU A 359 5.39 -25.12 3.95
N LEU A 360 6.71 -25.14 4.16
CA LEU A 360 7.48 -24.03 4.72
C LEU A 360 8.67 -23.72 3.81
N LEU A 361 8.71 -22.49 3.30
CA LEU A 361 9.88 -21.92 2.65
C LEU A 361 10.86 -21.43 3.71
N GLN A 362 12.02 -22.06 3.76
CA GLN A 362 13.06 -21.80 4.74
C GLN A 362 14.35 -21.37 4.04
N LEU A 363 15.09 -20.44 4.66
CA LEU A 363 16.45 -20.09 4.25
C LEU A 363 17.45 -20.77 5.17
N THR A 364 18.63 -21.12 4.65
CA THR A 364 19.77 -21.59 5.43
C THR A 364 20.98 -20.74 5.11
N VAL A 365 21.67 -20.24 6.14
CA VAL A 365 22.94 -19.53 5.96
C VAL A 365 23.99 -20.51 5.45
N ILE A 366 24.64 -20.19 4.34
CA ILE A 366 25.68 -21.04 3.72
C ILE A 366 27.02 -20.31 3.68
N PRO A 367 28.14 -21.05 3.63
CA PRO A 367 29.43 -20.42 3.44
C PRO A 367 29.48 -19.68 2.10
N GLU A 368 30.18 -18.56 2.05
CA GLU A 368 30.46 -17.88 0.80
C GLU A 368 31.11 -18.82 -0.24
N PRO A 369 30.81 -18.67 -1.55
CA PRO A 369 31.38 -19.53 -2.59
C PRO A 369 32.91 -19.63 -2.56
N ALA A 370 33.60 -18.53 -2.22
CA ALA A 370 35.07 -18.51 -2.08
C ALA A 370 35.56 -19.43 -0.95
N THR A 371 34.84 -19.46 0.18
CA THR A 371 35.12 -20.34 1.32
C THR A 371 34.96 -21.81 0.94
N ILE A 372 33.92 -22.15 0.16
CA ILE A 372 33.72 -23.51 -0.35
C ILE A 372 34.88 -23.95 -1.26
N ILE A 373 35.33 -23.06 -2.15
CA ILE A 373 36.46 -23.33 -3.04
C ILE A 373 37.76 -23.56 -2.24
N LEU A 374 38.03 -22.72 -1.23
CA LEU A 374 39.22 -22.85 -0.38
C LEU A 374 39.20 -24.12 0.46
N LEU A 375 38.05 -24.49 1.05
CA LEU A 375 37.89 -25.75 1.77
C LEU A 375 38.12 -26.96 0.86
N SER A 376 37.58 -26.92 -0.35
CA SER A 376 37.74 -27.97 -1.35
C SER A 376 39.20 -28.13 -1.79
N ALA A 377 39.89 -27.02 -2.06
CA ALA A 377 41.31 -27.01 -2.41
C ALA A 377 42.19 -27.51 -1.24
N GLY A 378 41.89 -27.08 -0.01
CA GLY A 378 42.58 -27.53 1.19
C GLY A 378 42.43 -29.04 1.42
N TYR A 379 41.23 -29.58 1.26
CA TYR A 379 40.97 -31.01 1.35
C TYR A 379 41.75 -31.80 0.29
N LEU A 380 41.81 -31.30 -0.96
CA LEU A 380 42.58 -31.94 -2.02
C LEU A 380 44.09 -32.00 -1.68
N VAL A 381 44.66 -30.92 -1.13
CA VAL A 381 46.08 -30.89 -0.71
C VAL A 381 46.34 -31.89 0.43
N LEU A 382 45.45 -31.97 1.41
CA LEU A 382 45.55 -32.94 2.52
C LEU A 382 45.44 -34.39 2.03
N ALA A 383 44.50 -34.66 1.13
CA ALA A 383 44.31 -35.99 0.54
C ALA A 383 45.53 -36.44 -0.27
N VAL A 384 46.18 -35.52 -1.00
CA VAL A 384 47.42 -35.81 -1.73
C VAL A 384 48.59 -36.08 -0.77
N LYS A 385 48.72 -35.30 0.31
CA LYS A 385 49.77 -35.52 1.32
C LYS A 385 49.63 -36.86 2.03
N ARG A 386 48.42 -37.30 2.36
CA ARG A 386 48.19 -38.58 3.09
C ARG A 386 48.52 -39.83 2.28
N LYS A 387 48.65 -39.73 0.95
CA LYS A 387 49.03 -40.84 0.06
C LYS A 387 50.54 -40.97 -0.16
N LYS A 388 51.34 -40.03 0.35
CA LYS A 388 52.80 -40.11 0.39
C LYS A 388 53.23 -40.47 1.80
#